data_AF-A0A1S1RL23-F1
#
_entry.id   AF-A0A1S1RL23-F1
#
_cell.length_a   1.000
_cell.length_b   1.000
_cell.length_c   1.000
_cell.angle_alpha   90.00
_cell.angle_beta   90.00
_cell.angle_gamma   90.00
#
_symmetry.space_group_name_H-M   'P 1'
#
loop_
_entity.id
_entity.type
_entity.pdbx_description
1 polymer ?
#
loop_
_entity_poly.entity_id
_entity_poly.type
_entity_poly.pdbx_seq_one_letter_code
_entity_poly.pdbx_strand_id
1 'polypeptide(L)'
;MTNAVDAASGSAASSSAAAPADAQAAIPQPGTDPSAPLTIASIDEGRQLIDDIDAKLRALVAARKELSRQVQALRAEEGGPRIQHGRENEIIASWADGLGPRGVEIAVAVLTLCRGNLP
;
A
#
# COMPACT_ATOMS: atom_id res chain seq x y z
N MET A 1 -51.72 -7.25 -54.81
CA MET A 1 -52.42 -7.72 -53.60
C MET A 1 -51.62 -7.24 -52.40
N THR A 2 -52.03 -6.10 -51.86
CA THR A 2 -51.50 -5.50 -50.62
C THR A 2 -51.95 -6.31 -49.42
N ASN A 3 -51.08 -6.52 -48.43
CA ASN A 3 -51.51 -6.43 -47.04
C ASN A 3 -50.33 -6.13 -46.11
N ALA A 4 -50.51 -5.06 -45.34
CA ALA A 4 -49.74 -4.74 -44.16
C ALA A 4 -50.17 -5.66 -43.00
N VAL A 5 -49.24 -5.97 -42.11
CA VAL A 5 -49.54 -6.43 -40.75
C VAL A 5 -48.67 -5.66 -39.77
N ASP A 6 -49.37 -5.17 -38.75
CA ASP A 6 -48.93 -4.29 -37.67
C ASP A 6 -48.19 -5.05 -36.55
N ALA A 7 -47.60 -4.24 -35.68
CA ALA A 7 -46.68 -4.55 -34.59
C ALA A 7 -47.11 -5.63 -33.56
N ALA A 8 -46.10 -6.27 -32.95
CA ALA A 8 -46.12 -6.64 -31.53
C ALA A 8 -44.70 -6.86 -30.97
N SER A 9 -44.40 -6.12 -29.91
CA SER A 9 -43.25 -6.25 -29.01
C SER A 9 -43.14 -7.64 -28.37
N GLY A 10 -41.90 -8.06 -28.10
CA GLY A 10 -41.60 -9.21 -27.25
C GLY A 10 -40.14 -9.22 -26.83
N SER A 11 -39.86 -8.65 -25.66
CA SER A 11 -38.56 -8.72 -24.97
C SER A 11 -38.21 -10.16 -24.59
N ALA A 12 -36.98 -10.58 -24.88
CA ALA A 12 -36.32 -11.68 -24.19
C ALA A 12 -34.84 -11.36 -24.03
N ALA A 13 -34.44 -11.23 -22.77
CA ALA A 13 -33.08 -11.03 -22.32
C ALA A 13 -32.12 -12.08 -22.93
N SER A 14 -30.94 -11.61 -23.35
CA SER A 14 -29.74 -12.44 -23.41
C SER A 14 -28.75 -11.90 -22.41
N SER A 15 -28.68 -12.62 -21.29
CA SER A 15 -27.74 -12.45 -20.20
C SER A 15 -26.31 -12.66 -20.70
N SER A 16 -25.42 -11.71 -20.42
CA SER A 16 -24.00 -12.01 -20.27
C SER A 16 -23.58 -11.54 -18.88
N ALA A 17 -23.57 -12.52 -17.97
CA ALA A 17 -22.91 -12.39 -16.69
C ALA A 17 -21.40 -12.40 -16.95
N ALA A 18 -20.76 -11.24 -16.84
CA ALA A 18 -19.33 -11.15 -16.61
C ALA A 18 -19.10 -11.15 -15.09
N ALA A 19 -18.78 -12.32 -14.55
CA ALA A 19 -18.31 -12.47 -13.18
C ALA A 19 -17.02 -11.66 -12.95
N PRO A 20 -16.79 -11.06 -11.77
CA PRO A 20 -15.51 -10.45 -11.44
C PRO A 20 -14.56 -11.56 -10.96
N ALA A 21 -13.73 -12.10 -11.83
CA ALA A 21 -12.73 -13.13 -11.46
C ALA A 21 -11.32 -12.56 -11.19
N ASP A 22 -11.08 -11.27 -11.44
CA ASP A 22 -9.73 -10.68 -11.36
C ASP A 22 -9.47 -9.82 -10.10
N ALA A 23 -10.36 -9.88 -9.09
CA ALA A 23 -10.15 -9.16 -7.83
C ALA A 23 -9.25 -9.92 -6.83
N GLN A 24 -8.80 -11.12 -7.19
CA GLN A 24 -8.09 -12.00 -6.26
C GLN A 24 -6.59 -11.63 -6.20
N ALA A 25 -6.21 -11.04 -5.06
CA ALA A 25 -4.84 -10.92 -4.55
C ALA A 25 -3.86 -10.00 -5.30
N ALA A 26 -4.33 -8.87 -5.83
CA ALA A 26 -3.40 -7.78 -6.14
C ALA A 26 -2.94 -7.12 -4.83
N ILE A 27 -1.64 -7.23 -4.52
CA ILE A 27 -1.02 -6.55 -3.37
C ILE A 27 -1.36 -5.05 -3.46
N PRO A 28 -1.87 -4.42 -2.38
CA PRO A 28 -2.28 -3.03 -2.38
C PRO A 28 -1.20 -2.11 -2.97
N GLN A 29 -1.57 -1.35 -3.99
CA GLN A 29 -0.70 -0.33 -4.59
C GLN A 29 -0.78 0.96 -3.75
N PRO A 30 0.25 1.84 -3.79
CA PRO A 30 0.16 3.17 -3.19
C PRO A 30 -1.09 3.90 -3.69
N GLY A 31 -1.97 4.32 -2.77
CA GLY A 31 -3.25 4.98 -3.09
C GLY A 31 -4.48 4.06 -3.15
N THR A 32 -4.31 2.75 -2.95
CA THR A 32 -5.43 1.81 -2.75
C THR A 32 -5.88 1.81 -1.29
N ASP A 33 -7.17 1.61 -1.02
CA ASP A 33 -7.67 1.47 0.35
C ASP A 33 -7.02 0.24 1.03
N PRO A 34 -6.22 0.43 2.10
CA PRO A 34 -5.60 -0.68 2.81
C PRO A 34 -6.62 -1.57 3.53
N SER A 35 -7.87 -1.13 3.68
CA SER A 35 -8.97 -1.90 4.27
C SER A 35 -9.74 -2.75 3.26
N ALA A 36 -9.38 -2.71 1.97
CA ALA A 36 -9.98 -3.60 0.99
C ALA A 36 -9.71 -5.06 1.37
N PRO A 37 -10.75 -5.92 1.42
CA PRO A 37 -10.59 -7.28 1.92
C PRO A 37 -9.69 -8.11 0.98
N LEU A 38 -8.54 -8.53 1.49
CA LEU A 38 -7.73 -9.58 0.87
C LEU A 38 -8.35 -10.93 1.23
N THR A 39 -8.86 -11.65 0.23
CA THR A 39 -9.43 -12.99 0.41
C THR A 39 -8.47 -14.02 -0.16
N ILE A 40 -8.08 -15.01 0.66
CA ILE A 40 -7.21 -16.13 0.26
C ILE A 40 -8.04 -17.41 0.12
N ALA A 41 -7.69 -18.28 -0.84
CA ALA A 41 -8.31 -19.58 -1.05
C ALA A 41 -7.56 -20.73 -0.34
N SER A 42 -6.32 -20.51 0.12
CA SER A 42 -5.55 -21.50 0.90
C SER A 42 -4.49 -20.88 1.83
N ILE A 43 -3.96 -21.67 2.77
CA ILE A 43 -2.84 -21.26 3.64
C ILE A 43 -1.57 -20.99 2.83
N ASP A 44 -1.29 -21.83 1.84
CA ASP A 44 -0.08 -21.70 1.02
C ASP A 44 -0.12 -20.44 0.16
N GLU A 45 -1.28 -20.11 -0.40
CA GLU A 45 -1.51 -18.83 -1.08
C GLU A 45 -1.31 -17.64 -0.12
N GLY A 46 -1.90 -17.70 1.08
CA GLY A 46 -1.72 -16.65 2.07
C GLY A 46 -0.26 -16.41 2.46
N ARG A 47 0.53 -17.48 2.61
CA ARG A 47 1.96 -17.39 2.91
C ARG A 47 2.74 -16.76 1.75
N GLN A 48 2.47 -17.17 0.52
CA GLN A 48 3.11 -16.58 -0.66
C GLN A 48 2.83 -15.08 -0.76
N LEU A 49 1.58 -14.66 -0.50
CA LEU A 49 1.21 -13.24 -0.51
C LEU A 49 1.92 -12.45 0.61
N ILE A 50 2.08 -13.03 1.80
CA ILE A 50 2.85 -12.41 2.89
C ILE A 50 4.32 -12.26 2.48
N ASP A 51 4.93 -13.29 1.91
CA ASP A 51 6.33 -13.24 1.46
C ASP A 51 6.55 -12.16 0.39
N ASP A 52 5.60 -12.00 -0.52
CA ASP A 52 5.63 -10.96 -1.55
C ASP A 52 5.47 -9.55 -0.96
N ILE A 53 4.59 -9.39 0.04
CA ILE A 53 4.44 -8.14 0.80
C ILE A 53 5.75 -7.82 1.54
N ASP A 54 6.34 -8.80 2.21
CA ASP A 54 7.59 -8.61 2.95
C ASP A 54 8.76 -8.27 2.03
N ALA A 55 8.82 -8.86 0.84
CA ALA A 55 9.80 -8.48 -0.17
C ALA A 55 9.65 -6.99 -0.57
N LYS A 56 8.41 -6.52 -0.76
CA LYS A 56 8.14 -5.10 -1.07
C LYS A 56 8.45 -4.18 0.11
N LEU A 57 8.08 -4.56 1.33
CA LEU A 57 8.41 -3.80 2.54
C LEU A 57 9.92 -3.66 2.70
N ARG A 58 10.69 -4.75 2.52
CA ARG A 58 12.16 -4.68 2.56
C ARG A 58 12.73 -3.74 1.51
N ALA A 59 12.24 -3.80 0.27
CA ALA A 59 12.67 -2.90 -0.81
C ALA A 59 12.36 -1.41 -0.49
N LEU A 60 11.15 -1.13 0.01
CA LEU A 60 10.75 0.23 0.39
C LEU A 60 11.57 0.77 1.56
N VAL A 61 11.85 -0.05 2.58
CA VAL A 61 12.68 0.35 3.72
C VAL A 61 14.11 0.63 3.28
N ALA A 62 14.68 -0.18 2.37
CA ALA A 62 16.00 0.08 1.80
C ALA A 62 16.06 1.40 1.03
N ALA A 63 15.05 1.67 0.19
CA ALA A 63 14.94 2.95 -0.52
C ALA A 63 14.79 4.15 0.43
N ARG A 64 13.96 4.01 1.47
CA ARG A 64 13.79 5.05 2.51
C ARG A 64 15.10 5.34 3.25
N LYS A 65 15.91 4.31 3.52
CA LYS A 65 17.23 4.46 4.16
C LYS A 65 18.15 5.29 3.29
N GLU A 66 18.21 5.00 1.99
CA GLU A 66 19.06 5.75 1.06
C GLU A 66 18.60 7.22 0.91
N LEU A 67 17.29 7.46 0.78
CA LEU A 67 16.74 8.83 0.79
C LEU A 67 17.05 9.56 2.10
N SER A 68 16.95 8.88 3.25
CA SER A 68 17.27 9.47 4.55
C SER A 68 18.74 9.88 4.64
N ARG A 69 19.64 9.08 4.07
CA ARG A 69 21.07 9.40 3.97
C ARG A 69 21.32 10.65 3.13
N GLN A 70 20.66 10.76 1.97
CA GLN A 70 20.77 11.93 1.10
C GLN A 70 20.25 13.21 1.79
N VAL A 71 19.10 13.14 2.46
CA VAL A 71 18.54 14.27 3.23
C VAL A 71 19.47 14.68 4.39
N GLN A 72 20.13 13.72 5.05
CA GLN A 72 21.10 14.02 6.09
C GLN A 72 22.36 14.68 5.53
N ALA A 73 22.85 14.24 4.37
CA ALA A 73 24.01 14.84 3.70
C ALA A 73 23.74 16.30 3.33
N LEU A 74 22.60 16.58 2.68
CA LEU A 74 22.19 17.95 2.33
C LEU A 74 22.06 18.84 3.58
N ARG A 75 21.46 18.33 4.67
CA ARG A 75 21.39 19.09 5.92
C ARG A 75 22.76 19.39 6.52
N ALA A 76 23.70 18.44 6.43
CA ALA A 76 25.06 18.64 6.92
C ALA A 76 25.79 19.71 6.11
N GLU A 77 25.58 19.75 4.79
CA GLU A 77 26.09 20.81 3.90
C GLU A 77 25.52 22.19 4.26
N GLU A 78 24.26 22.24 4.68
CA GLU A 78 23.59 23.46 5.18
C GLU A 78 23.96 23.82 6.64
N GLY A 79 24.82 23.06 7.32
CA GLY A 79 25.18 23.27 8.73
C GLY A 79 24.05 22.95 9.71
N GLY A 80 23.03 22.24 9.27
CA GLY A 80 21.88 21.84 10.08
C GLY A 80 22.18 20.69 11.04
N PRO A 81 21.30 20.47 12.04
CA PRO A 81 21.46 19.39 13.00
C PRO A 81 21.25 18.02 12.34
N ARG A 82 22.05 17.03 12.78
CA ARG A 82 21.94 15.63 12.31
C ARG A 82 20.52 15.08 12.49
N ILE A 83 19.88 15.39 13.62
CA ILE A 83 18.51 14.96 13.96
C ILE A 83 17.62 16.19 14.10
N GLN A 84 16.40 16.10 13.54
CA GLN A 84 15.37 17.13 13.67
C GLN A 84 14.16 16.52 14.38
N HIS A 85 14.09 16.69 15.71
CA HIS A 85 13.11 16.01 16.56
C HIS A 85 11.65 16.29 16.16
N GLY A 86 11.33 17.51 15.72
CA GLY A 86 9.98 17.84 15.22
C GLY A 86 9.55 16.92 14.07
N ARG A 87 10.44 16.72 13.09
CA ARG A 87 10.18 15.84 11.96
C ARG A 87 10.09 14.36 12.36
N GLU A 88 10.92 13.91 13.30
CA GLU A 88 10.81 12.54 13.81
C GLU A 88 9.47 12.30 14.51
N ASN A 89 9.00 13.28 15.29
CA ASN A 89 7.70 13.20 15.96
C ASN A 89 6.53 13.16 14.97
N GLU A 90 6.57 13.95 13.88
CA GLU A 90 5.57 13.89 12.80
C GLU A 90 5.49 12.49 12.17
N ILE A 91 6.65 11.88 11.92
CA ILE A 91 6.71 10.53 11.35
C ILE A 91 6.13 9.51 12.34
N ILE A 92 6.50 9.59 13.62
CA ILE A 92 5.99 8.68 14.65
C ILE A 92 4.47 8.81 14.77
N ALA A 93 3.94 10.04 14.81
CA ALA A 93 2.50 10.29 14.87
C ALA A 93 1.78 9.71 13.66
N SER A 94 2.28 9.95 12.44
CA SER A 94 1.69 9.40 11.22
C SER A 94 1.62 7.87 11.21
N TRP A 95 2.63 7.18 11.75
CA TRP A 95 2.60 5.73 11.86
C TRP A 95 1.67 5.24 12.98
N ALA A 96 1.59 5.98 14.09
CA ALA A 96 0.65 5.69 15.17
C ALA A 96 -0.81 5.83 14.71
N ASP A 97 -1.12 6.84 13.91
CA ASP A 97 -2.46 7.05 13.35
C ASP A 97 -2.86 5.93 12.38
N GLY A 98 -1.91 5.46 11.55
CA GLY A 98 -2.18 4.42 10.56
C GLY A 98 -2.17 2.98 11.09
N LEU A 99 -1.34 2.68 12.08
CA LEU A 99 -1.11 1.30 12.58
C LEU A 99 -1.46 1.12 14.06
N GLY A 100 -1.99 2.15 14.72
CA GLY A 100 -2.29 2.15 16.14
C GLY A 100 -1.04 2.14 17.03
N PRO A 101 -1.16 1.66 18.29
CA PRO A 101 -0.07 1.76 19.29
C PRO A 101 1.25 1.08 18.88
N ARG A 102 1.19 0.02 18.07
CA ARG A 102 2.39 -0.66 17.56
C ARG A 102 3.08 0.13 16.43
N GLY A 103 2.37 1.07 15.80
CA GLY A 103 2.92 1.96 14.77
C GLY A 103 4.10 2.80 15.27
N VAL A 104 4.05 3.24 16.53
CA VAL A 104 5.15 3.98 17.17
C VAL A 104 6.43 3.15 17.20
N GLU A 105 6.34 1.88 17.58
CA GLU A 105 7.50 0.98 17.69
C GLU A 105 8.14 0.74 16.32
N ILE A 106 7.33 0.54 15.29
CA ILE A 106 7.82 0.34 13.93
C ILE A 106 8.46 1.62 13.39
N ALA A 107 7.85 2.79 13.63
CA ALA A 107 8.42 4.08 13.22
C ALA A 107 9.80 4.31 13.85
N VAL A 108 9.94 4.05 15.15
CA VAL A 108 11.21 4.19 15.89
C VAL A 108 12.27 3.22 15.34
N ALA A 109 11.90 1.97 15.06
CA ALA A 109 12.81 0.99 14.47
C ALA A 109 13.32 1.45 13.09
N VAL A 110 12.41 1.93 12.22
CA VAL A 110 12.76 2.44 10.89
C VAL A 110 13.62 3.71 10.96
N LEU A 111 13.31 4.65 11.86
CA LEU A 111 14.13 5.85 12.08
C LEU A 111 15.54 5.49 12.53
N THR A 112 15.65 4.56 13.49
CA THR A 112 16.93 4.05 14.01
C THR A 112 17.76 3.39 12.92
N LEU A 113 17.15 2.53 12.10
CA LEU A 113 17.80 1.90 10.94
C LEU A 113 18.34 2.94 9.94
N CYS A 114 17.61 4.04 9.72
CA CYS A 114 17.95 5.03 8.70
C CYS A 114 19.02 6.05 9.13
N ARG A 115 19.14 6.37 10.41
CA ARG A 115 20.13 7.35 10.91
C ARG A 115 21.44 6.74 11.41
N GLY A 116 21.47 5.41 11.54
CA GLY A 116 22.55 4.68 12.21
C GLY A 116 22.52 4.87 13.72
N ASN A 117 23.36 4.15 14.46
CA ASN A 117 23.42 4.33 15.91
C ASN A 117 23.91 5.75 16.23
N LEU A 118 23.27 6.37 17.23
CA LEU A 118 23.91 7.48 17.95
C LEU A 118 25.05 6.82 18.74
N PRO A 119 26.31 7.28 18.61
CA PRO A 119 27.36 6.86 19.53
C PRO A 119 27.02 7.27 20.96
#